data_AF-A0AAV5TUI0-F1
#
_entry.id   AF-A0AAV5TUI0-F1
#
_cell.length_a   1.000
_cell.length_b   1.000
_cell.length_c   1.000
_cell.angle_alpha   90.00
_cell.angle_beta   90.00
_cell.angle_gamma   90.00
#
_symmetry.space_group_name_H-M   'P 1'
#
loop_
_entity.id
_entity.type
_entity.pdbx_description
1 polymer ?
#
loop_
_entity_poly.entity_id
_entity_poly.type
_entity_poly.pdbx_seq_one_letter_code
_entity_poly.pdbx_strand_id
1 'polypeptide(L)'
;SSFSSMVASFLSGSRKLVLNSGDNYFTEEEVPIILGSYSNADWCSDMEDCFRMVCNSTSRVGLFYEPDIYSFLASSLTQNCSLVEIALPRGQSSGIGWLTRSLTDGDSYSFVISKIHPLRALKKINFALLTVYNEERVRNTTIDKLR
;
A
#
# COMPACT_ATOMS: atom_id res chain seq x y z
N SER A 1 -11.39 1.83 12.50
CA SER A 1 -11.66 3.05 11.72
C SER A 1 -12.38 2.64 10.45
N SER A 2 -13.46 3.29 10.03
CA SER A 2 -14.08 3.04 8.71
C SER A 2 -13.43 3.91 7.64
N PHE A 3 -13.56 3.52 6.36
CA PHE A 3 -13.11 4.33 5.23
C PHE A 3 -13.71 5.75 5.25
N SER A 4 -15.01 5.88 5.48
CA SER A 4 -15.69 7.18 5.55
C SER A 4 -15.16 8.08 6.68
N SER A 5 -14.89 7.50 7.87
CA SER A 5 -14.31 8.25 8.99
C SER A 5 -12.87 8.69 8.72
N MET A 6 -12.12 7.89 7.96
CA MET A 6 -10.76 8.23 7.53
C MET A 6 -10.78 9.41 6.57
N VAL A 7 -11.63 9.36 5.53
CA VAL A 7 -11.77 10.47 4.56
C VAL A 7 -12.19 11.76 5.27
N ALA A 8 -13.18 11.71 6.18
CA ALA A 8 -13.57 12.88 6.97
C ALA A 8 -12.41 13.44 7.82
N SER A 9 -11.52 12.58 8.30
CA SER A 9 -10.33 13.00 9.05
C SER A 9 -9.30 13.69 8.16
N PHE A 10 -9.15 13.27 6.90
CA PHE A 10 -8.32 13.98 5.92
C PHE A 10 -8.92 15.33 5.55
N LEU A 11 -10.21 15.38 5.23
CA LEU A 11 -10.90 16.62 4.87
C LEU A 11 -10.84 17.68 5.98
N SER A 12 -10.85 17.25 7.25
CA SER A 12 -10.67 18.14 8.41
C SER A 12 -9.22 18.49 8.73
N GLY A 13 -8.24 17.86 8.07
CA GLY A 13 -6.81 18.03 8.34
C GLY A 13 -6.33 17.39 9.65
N SER A 14 -7.18 16.63 10.35
CA SER A 14 -6.82 15.92 11.58
C SER A 14 -5.93 14.69 11.34
N ARG A 15 -5.96 14.18 10.11
CA ARG A 15 -5.05 13.13 9.63
C ARG A 15 -4.44 13.52 8.30
N LYS A 16 -3.30 12.92 8.01
CA LYS A 16 -2.62 13.06 6.72
C LYS A 16 -2.48 11.70 6.02
N LEU A 17 -2.57 11.72 4.70
CA LEU A 17 -2.28 10.58 3.84
C LEU A 17 -0.79 10.60 3.46
N VAL A 18 -0.08 9.49 3.70
CA VAL A 18 1.30 9.30 3.27
C VAL A 18 1.29 8.66 1.89
N LEU A 19 1.97 9.28 0.94
CA LEU A 19 2.00 8.87 -0.47
C LEU A 19 3.44 8.81 -0.99
N ASN A 20 3.74 7.74 -1.72
CA ASN A 20 4.98 7.68 -2.48
C ASN A 20 4.93 8.64 -3.67
N SER A 21 5.93 9.52 -3.80
CA SER A 21 5.99 10.52 -4.86
C SER A 21 6.19 9.94 -6.26
N GLY A 22 6.65 8.70 -6.38
CA GLY A 22 6.92 8.03 -7.66
C GLY A 22 5.67 7.52 -8.39
N ASP A 23 4.57 7.29 -7.67
CA ASP A 23 3.42 6.55 -8.20
C ASP A 23 2.32 7.45 -8.80
N ASN A 24 2.43 8.78 -8.65
CA ASN A 24 1.45 9.75 -9.17
C ASN A 24 -0.02 9.37 -8.86
N TYR A 25 -0.30 9.00 -7.60
CA TYR A 25 -1.58 8.43 -7.18
C TYR A 25 -2.81 9.25 -7.58
N PHE A 26 -2.79 10.57 -7.40
CA PHE A 26 -3.95 11.43 -7.59
C PHE A 26 -3.66 12.53 -8.60
N THR A 27 -4.64 12.80 -9.45
CA THR A 27 -4.69 14.03 -10.24
C THR A 27 -5.06 15.25 -9.37
N GLU A 28 -4.81 16.46 -9.87
CA GLU A 28 -5.18 17.71 -9.17
C GLU A 28 -6.67 17.82 -8.87
N GLU A 29 -7.52 17.23 -9.70
CA GLU A 29 -8.98 17.22 -9.54
C GLU A 29 -9.46 16.20 -8.48
N GLU A 30 -8.68 15.13 -8.26
CA GLU A 30 -9.02 14.05 -7.33
C GLU A 30 -8.61 14.35 -5.89
N VAL A 31 -7.54 15.13 -5.68
CA VAL A 31 -7.05 15.48 -4.35
C VAL A 31 -8.13 16.12 -3.46
N PRO A 32 -8.93 17.10 -3.93
CA PRO A 32 -10.01 17.68 -3.12
C PRO A 32 -11.08 16.67 -2.69
N ILE A 33 -11.28 15.58 -3.45
CA ILE A 33 -12.34 14.58 -3.20
C ILE A 33 -12.02 13.74 -1.94
N ILE A 34 -10.75 13.32 -1.80
CA ILE A 34 -10.33 12.44 -0.70
C ILE A 34 -9.60 13.20 0.40
N LEU A 35 -8.73 14.14 0.03
CA LEU A 35 -7.82 14.82 0.95
C LEU A 35 -8.30 16.21 1.32
N GLY A 36 -9.14 16.84 0.49
CA GLY A 36 -9.60 18.21 0.64
C GLY A 36 -8.56 19.24 0.24
N SER A 37 -7.28 18.98 0.53
CA SER A 37 -6.14 19.81 0.14
C SER A 37 -4.87 18.97 -0.02
N TYR A 38 -3.98 19.41 -0.92
CA TYR A 38 -2.62 18.86 -1.07
C TYR A 38 -1.80 18.89 0.23
N SER A 39 -2.07 19.83 1.13
CA SER A 39 -1.38 19.92 2.44
C SER A 39 -1.70 18.77 3.40
N ASN A 40 -2.78 18.03 3.12
CA ASN A 40 -3.20 16.86 3.88
C ASN A 40 -2.57 15.56 3.35
N ALA A 41 -1.62 15.67 2.42
CA ALA A 41 -0.71 14.61 2.06
C ALA A 41 0.71 14.90 2.57
N ASP A 42 1.38 13.86 3.06
CA ASP A 42 2.82 13.84 3.28
C ASP A 42 3.44 12.96 2.17
N TRP A 43 4.43 13.49 1.46
CA TRP A 43 5.05 12.81 0.32
C TRP A 43 6.42 12.24 0.68
N CYS A 44 6.65 10.98 0.34
CA CYS A 44 7.89 10.25 0.59
C CYS A 44 8.47 9.73 -0.73
N SER A 45 9.81 9.73 -0.85
CA SER A 45 10.50 9.23 -2.05
C SER A 45 10.83 7.74 -1.97
N ASP A 46 10.95 7.20 -0.76
CA ASP A 46 11.30 5.81 -0.49
C ASP A 46 10.19 5.13 0.31
N MET A 47 9.88 3.87 -0.06
CA MET A 47 8.77 3.13 0.55
C MET A 47 9.03 2.79 2.03
N GLU A 48 10.27 2.53 2.42
CA GLU A 48 10.63 2.30 3.83
C GLU A 48 10.40 3.57 4.66
N ASP A 49 10.72 4.74 4.11
CA ASP A 49 10.43 6.02 4.75
C ASP A 49 8.91 6.25 4.87
N CYS A 50 8.13 5.91 3.85
CA CYS A 50 6.66 5.97 3.93
C CYS A 50 6.13 5.11 5.09
N PHE A 51 6.62 3.88 5.25
CA PHE A 51 6.24 3.02 6.37
C PHE A 51 6.66 3.61 7.72
N ARG A 52 7.88 4.15 7.83
CA ARG A 52 8.35 4.81 9.06
C ARG A 52 7.46 6.00 9.43
N MET A 53 7.04 6.80 8.46
CA MET A 53 6.14 7.93 8.71
C MET A 53 4.81 7.49 9.31
N VAL A 54 4.20 6.41 8.77
CA VAL A 54 2.97 5.84 9.29
C VAL A 54 3.18 5.22 10.68
N CYS A 55 4.25 4.45 10.87
CA CYS A 55 4.57 3.81 12.15
C CYS A 55 4.86 4.80 13.27
N ASN A 56 5.44 5.96 12.96
CA ASN A 56 5.82 6.98 13.95
C ASN A 56 4.65 7.88 14.38
N SER A 57 3.50 7.84 13.70
CA SER A 57 2.36 8.71 14.05
C SER A 57 1.00 8.13 13.71
N THR A 58 0.13 8.05 14.72
CA THR A 58 -1.27 7.60 14.56
C THR A 58 -2.15 8.59 13.78
N SER A 59 -1.68 9.82 13.56
CA SER A 59 -2.33 10.80 12.69
C SER A 59 -2.02 10.60 11.20
N ARG A 60 -1.15 9.64 10.86
CA ARG A 60 -0.80 9.31 9.48
C ARG A 60 -1.44 8.00 9.05
N VAL A 61 -1.88 7.97 7.81
CA VAL A 61 -2.42 6.79 7.15
C VAL A 61 -1.65 6.64 5.84
N GLY A 62 -1.22 5.44 5.47
CA GLY A 62 -0.55 5.21 4.19
C GLY A 62 -1.50 4.60 3.16
N LEU A 63 -1.26 4.91 1.89
CA LEU A 63 -1.80 4.15 0.77
C LEU A 63 -0.67 3.28 0.22
N PHE A 64 -0.80 1.98 0.40
CA PHE A 64 0.23 1.01 0.04
C PHE A 64 -0.37 -0.08 -0.83
N TYR A 65 0.38 -0.48 -1.84
CA TYR A 65 0.04 -1.60 -2.68
C TYR A 65 0.43 -2.92 -1.99
N GLU A 66 -0.16 -4.02 -2.43
CA GLU A 66 0.09 -5.34 -1.83
C GLU A 66 1.59 -5.73 -1.80
N PRO A 67 2.40 -5.49 -2.86
CA PRO A 67 3.85 -5.72 -2.84
C PRO A 67 4.58 -4.93 -1.75
N ASP A 68 4.12 -3.71 -1.44
CA ASP A 68 4.71 -2.88 -0.39
C ASP A 68 4.45 -3.50 0.98
N ILE A 69 3.25 -4.05 1.19
CA ILE A 69 2.90 -4.73 2.45
C ILE A 69 3.80 -5.95 2.66
N TYR A 70 4.10 -6.74 1.63
CA TYR A 70 5.06 -7.84 1.76
C TYR A 70 6.46 -7.34 2.11
N SER A 71 6.91 -6.24 1.50
CA SER A 71 8.17 -5.58 1.85
C SER A 71 8.19 -5.14 3.32
N PHE A 72 7.09 -4.56 3.81
CA PHE A 72 6.92 -4.21 5.22
C PHE A 72 7.00 -5.44 6.13
N LEU A 73 6.30 -6.53 5.80
CA LEU A 73 6.30 -7.77 6.59
C LEU A 73 7.68 -8.43 6.69
N ALA A 74 8.53 -8.26 5.68
CA ALA A 74 9.91 -8.70 5.67
C ALA A 74 10.87 -7.76 6.43
N SER A 75 10.46 -6.52 6.70
CA SER A 75 11.28 -5.49 7.35
C SER A 75 11.39 -5.66 8.87
N SER A 76 12.36 -4.98 9.47
CA SER A 76 12.51 -4.88 10.93
C SER A 76 11.46 -3.98 11.58
N LEU A 77 10.73 -3.16 10.82
CA LEU A 77 9.70 -2.26 11.34
C LEU A 77 8.56 -3.02 12.04
N THR A 78 8.28 -4.25 11.59
CA THR A 78 7.27 -5.14 12.17
C THR A 78 7.48 -5.48 13.64
N GLN A 79 8.70 -5.31 14.16
CA GLN A 79 9.01 -5.56 15.57
C GLN A 79 8.35 -4.54 16.51
N ASN A 80 8.16 -3.31 16.04
CA ASN A 80 7.68 -2.19 16.85
C ASN A 80 6.43 -1.50 16.27
N CYS A 81 5.95 -1.95 15.11
CA CYS A 81 4.85 -1.35 14.38
C CYS A 81 3.96 -2.43 13.78
N SER A 82 2.65 -2.24 13.90
CA SER A 82 1.65 -3.04 13.21
C SER A 82 0.77 -2.13 12.35
N LEU A 83 0.47 -2.59 11.14
CA LEU A 83 -0.45 -1.92 10.24
C LEU A 83 -1.82 -2.58 10.32
N VAL A 84 -2.87 -1.78 10.21
CA VAL A 84 -4.26 -2.25 10.16
C VAL A 84 -4.88 -1.72 8.90
N GLU A 85 -5.49 -2.62 8.12
CA GLU A 85 -6.20 -2.28 6.90
C GLU A 85 -7.45 -1.45 7.20
N ILE A 86 -7.69 -0.42 6.38
CA ILE A 86 -8.94 0.35 6.39
C ILE A 86 -9.75 -0.07 5.16
N ALA A 87 -10.64 -1.05 5.35
CA ALA A 87 -11.45 -1.58 4.26
C ALA A 87 -12.52 -0.59 3.79
N LEU A 88 -12.73 -0.54 2.47
CA LEU A 88 -13.92 0.06 1.86
C LEU A 88 -15.06 -0.97 1.92
N PRO A 89 -16.18 -0.68 2.62
CA PRO A 89 -17.30 -1.63 2.70
C PRO A 89 -17.87 -1.95 1.31
N ARG A 90 -18.31 -3.20 1.13
CA ARG A 90 -18.93 -3.64 -0.14
C ARG A 90 -20.08 -2.73 -0.56
N GLY A 91 -20.09 -2.33 -1.82
CA GLY A 91 -21.12 -1.44 -2.39
C GLY A 91 -20.93 0.04 -2.08
N GLN A 92 -19.88 0.44 -1.35
CA GLN A 92 -19.49 1.84 -1.21
C GLN A 92 -18.52 2.27 -2.32
N SER A 93 -18.44 3.57 -2.54
CA SER A 93 -17.48 4.19 -3.45
C SER A 93 -16.58 5.14 -2.68
N SER A 94 -15.32 5.23 -3.10
CA SER A 94 -14.40 6.25 -2.61
C SER A 94 -14.66 7.64 -3.22
N GLY A 95 -15.55 7.75 -4.23
CA GLY A 95 -15.73 8.96 -5.02
C GLY A 95 -14.74 9.09 -6.18
N ILE A 96 -13.72 8.22 -6.24
CA ILE A 96 -12.74 8.13 -7.32
C ILE A 96 -12.86 6.73 -7.94
N GLY A 97 -13.07 6.69 -9.27
CA GLY A 97 -13.37 5.44 -9.98
C GLY A 97 -12.27 4.40 -9.91
N TRP A 98 -11.01 4.79 -10.15
CA TRP A 98 -9.86 3.88 -10.08
C TRP A 98 -9.66 3.39 -8.64
N LEU A 99 -9.67 4.29 -7.66
CA LEU A 99 -9.45 3.94 -6.26
C LEU A 99 -10.55 3.02 -5.72
N THR A 100 -11.81 3.24 -6.12
CA THR A 100 -12.91 2.34 -5.75
C THR A 100 -12.61 0.93 -6.26
N ARG A 101 -12.22 0.78 -7.53
CA ARG A 101 -11.89 -0.51 -8.12
C ARG A 101 -10.70 -1.17 -7.43
N SER A 102 -9.62 -0.43 -7.19
CA SER A 102 -8.42 -0.94 -6.51
C SER A 102 -8.73 -1.43 -5.10
N LEU A 103 -9.61 -0.73 -4.36
CA LEU A 103 -10.01 -1.10 -3.00
C LEU A 103 -11.02 -2.26 -2.95
N THR A 104 -11.87 -2.44 -3.97
CA THR A 104 -12.88 -3.52 -3.98
C THR A 104 -12.37 -4.80 -4.60
N ASP A 105 -11.64 -4.67 -5.70
CA ASP A 105 -11.30 -5.78 -6.59
C ASP A 105 -9.81 -6.15 -6.49
N GLY A 106 -8.98 -5.26 -5.91
CA GLY A 106 -7.53 -5.36 -5.94
C GLY A 106 -6.95 -4.94 -7.30
N ASP A 107 -5.68 -4.53 -7.28
CA ASP A 107 -4.93 -4.25 -8.51
C ASP A 107 -4.17 -5.50 -8.98
N SER A 108 -4.16 -5.74 -10.28
CA SER A 108 -3.36 -6.80 -10.89
C SER A 108 -1.95 -6.31 -11.20
N TYR A 109 -0.94 -6.80 -10.48
CA TYR A 109 0.46 -6.51 -10.78
C TYR A 109 0.98 -7.43 -11.87
N SER A 110 1.58 -6.83 -12.91
CA SER A 110 2.29 -7.56 -13.96
C SER A 110 3.78 -7.26 -13.89
N PHE A 111 4.60 -8.28 -13.63
CA PHE A 111 6.05 -8.15 -13.73
C PHE A 111 6.47 -8.28 -15.19
N VAL A 112 6.84 -7.15 -15.81
CA VAL A 112 7.29 -7.13 -17.21
C VAL A 112 8.81 -7.28 -17.24
N ILE A 113 9.29 -8.35 -17.90
CA ILE A 113 10.72 -8.61 -18.08
C ILE A 113 11.05 -8.45 -19.57
N SER A 114 12.12 -7.70 -19.88
CA SER A 114 12.57 -7.54 -21.26
C SER A 114 12.90 -8.88 -21.91
N LYS A 115 12.45 -9.07 -23.16
CA LYS A 115 12.75 -10.27 -23.98
C LYS A 115 14.24 -10.46 -24.27
N ILE A 116 15.06 -9.43 -24.02
CA ILE A 116 16.52 -9.46 -24.20
C ILE A 116 17.19 -10.32 -23.12
N HIS A 117 16.54 -10.53 -21.97
CA HIS A 117 17.12 -11.36 -20.92
C HIS A 117 17.10 -12.85 -21.28
N PRO A 118 18.15 -13.61 -20.92
CA PRO A 118 18.18 -15.06 -21.14
C PRO A 118 16.98 -15.75 -20.48
N LEU A 119 16.39 -16.74 -21.16
CA LEU A 119 15.25 -17.51 -20.67
C LEU A 119 15.47 -18.10 -19.26
N ARG A 120 16.71 -18.42 -18.92
CA ARG A 120 17.09 -18.91 -17.59
C ARG A 120 16.85 -17.87 -16.49
N ALA A 121 17.12 -16.59 -16.75
CA ALA A 121 16.85 -15.50 -15.83
C ALA A 121 15.34 -15.31 -15.65
N LEU A 122 14.57 -15.30 -16.74
CA LEU A 122 13.11 -15.24 -16.71
C LEU A 122 12.51 -16.36 -15.84
N LYS A 123 12.94 -17.61 -16.04
CA LYS A 123 12.48 -18.76 -15.25
C LYS A 123 12.82 -18.63 -13.77
N LYS A 124 13.99 -18.07 -13.44
CA LYS A 124 14.39 -17.84 -12.05
C LYS A 124 13.62 -16.70 -11.39
N ILE A 125 13.33 -15.62 -12.13
CA ILE A 125 12.48 -14.53 -11.64
C ILE A 125 11.05 -15.02 -11.44
N ASN A 126 10.47 -15.74 -12.41
CA ASN A 126 9.15 -16.33 -12.26
C ASN A 126 9.10 -17.30 -11.07
N PHE A 127 10.12 -18.14 -10.89
CA PHE A 127 10.23 -19.00 -9.72
C PHE A 127 10.29 -18.17 -8.43
N ALA A 128 11.09 -17.10 -8.38
CA ALA A 128 11.18 -16.23 -7.21
C ALA A 128 9.85 -15.52 -6.91
N LEU A 129 9.18 -14.98 -7.92
CA LEU A 129 7.85 -14.37 -7.80
C LEU A 129 6.84 -15.39 -7.25
N LEU A 130 6.76 -16.57 -7.86
CA LEU A 130 5.87 -17.63 -7.39
C LEU A 130 6.24 -18.19 -6.01
N THR A 131 7.48 -18.00 -5.56
CA THR A 131 7.95 -18.48 -4.27
C THR A 131 7.76 -17.45 -3.16
N VAL A 132 7.96 -16.16 -3.45
CA VAL A 132 7.80 -15.06 -2.50
C VAL A 132 6.32 -14.72 -2.31
N TYR A 133 5.53 -14.78 -3.38
CA TYR A 133 4.10 -14.41 -3.38
C TYR A 133 3.16 -15.62 -3.28
N ASN A 134 3.64 -16.78 -2.80
CA ASN A 134 2.73 -17.88 -2.46
C ASN A 134 2.15 -17.62 -1.06
N GLU A 135 0.82 -17.48 -0.95
CA GLU A 135 0.09 -17.23 0.30
C GLU A 135 0.54 -18.13 1.46
N GLU A 136 0.97 -19.36 1.15
CA GLU A 136 1.40 -20.35 2.13
C GLU A 136 2.75 -19.98 2.79
N ARG A 137 3.67 -19.34 2.06
CA ARG A 137 4.96 -18.87 2.61
C ARG A 137 4.80 -17.59 3.42
N VAL A 138 3.90 -16.69 3.02
CA VAL A 138 3.57 -15.49 3.80
C VAL A 138 2.98 -15.89 5.16
N ARG A 139 2.06 -16.87 5.19
CA ARG A 139 1.51 -17.41 6.44
C ARG A 139 2.55 -18.11 7.31
N ASN A 140 3.42 -18.94 6.74
CA ASN A 140 4.40 -19.70 7.54
C ASN A 140 5.48 -18.82 8.18
N THR A 141 5.88 -17.73 7.54
CA THR A 141 6.83 -16.76 8.16
C THR A 141 6.22 -16.02 9.36
N THR A 142 4.89 -15.99 9.47
CA THR A 142 4.15 -15.37 10.59
C THR A 142 4.07 -16.31 11.80
N ILE A 143 4.01 -17.64 11.57
CA ILE A 143 3.92 -18.64 12.64
C ILE A 143 5.30 -18.92 13.26
N ASP A 144 6.36 -18.97 12.45
CA ASP A 144 7.72 -19.24 12.97
C ASP A 144 8.32 -18.06 13.77
N LYS A 145 7.72 -16.86 13.71
CA LYS A 145 8.11 -15.71 14.56
C LYS A 145 7.28 -15.59 15.85
N LEU A 146 6.33 -16.50 16.09
CA LEU A 146 5.49 -16.59 17.30
C LEU A 146 5.83 -17.80 18.19
N ARG A 147 6.95 -18.48 17.90
CA ARG A 147 7.59 -19.48 18.77
C ARG A 147 8.97 -19.01 19.18
#